data_AF-A0A7C3F7Z9-F1
#
_entry.id   AF-A0A7C3F7Z9-F1
#
_cell.length_a   1.000
_cell.length_b   1.000
_cell.length_c   1.000
_cell.angle_alpha   90.00
_cell.angle_beta   90.00
_cell.angle_gamma   90.00
#
_symmetry.space_group_name_H-M   'P 1'
#
loop_
_entity.id
_entity.type
_entity.pdbx_description
1 polymer ?
#
loop_
_entity_poly.entity_id
_entity_poly.type
_entity_poly.pdbx_seq_one_letter_code
_entity_poly.pdbx_strand_id
1 'polypeptide(L)'
;MMRRRYTWAIILALVIVLTVGGSLASSMPLATSPTELLKNGSFEEGFTFQPGCGMVGAFWGCFQNGGTANYGFHDDQWDPVVYDGEHSQLIAIDTKKIGGDPDRYAGIYQTVDVVPGQTYHFSIRGMIRADDHDPDPWRYRVQVGFDHTGGSDWTAVTDWIELPWDTYYPRTAPGEFSAYETTVTAQGTKLTVFIRVWKKWGDWYREVDVNIDAVSLTGPTVIGAVPAAPEPVAVTPPPPPPQPLVCTGPNLLRNGDFEEGFYGWGVGYYWGWFHNDGQASYTFHDDQWDPSVYEGEHAQLIGISTWGLAASDPDRYAGIYQVVNGLEPGAQYELSIAGMMREEPLHSEEDPYRYRVQWGYAPDGELDWTKVTDWQDLPWETVYARTDPGEYLTYSTTFVAPSSQVTIFIRVWKKWPTVGREIDVNLDAITLRRCWPQEAQPADPPAGEPVIYVVKPGDYLARIAARFGTTVQAIVQANGLSNPNLIYVGQQLIIPATVPVPPPSHAVAPPPVATSPPTDEAGEGTVYVVRPGDTLYAIAVRYGVTPYAIAQANGLQNLHWIYPGQQLVIPKT
;
A
#
# COMPACT_ATOMS: atom_id res chain seq x y z
N MET A 1 52.02 74.24 -16.05
CA MET A 1 52.34 74.41 -14.61
C MET A 1 51.05 74.58 -13.84
N MET A 2 50.83 73.77 -12.79
CA MET A 2 49.92 73.95 -11.64
C MET A 2 48.41 74.14 -11.93
N ARG A 3 47.45 73.72 -11.11
CA ARG A 3 47.36 72.85 -9.92
C ARG A 3 45.86 72.55 -9.74
N ARG A 4 45.58 71.26 -9.67
CA ARG A 4 44.51 70.51 -8.96
C ARG A 4 43.79 71.25 -7.78
N ARG A 5 42.44 71.22 -7.72
CA ARG A 5 41.58 70.47 -6.73
C ARG A 5 40.27 71.18 -6.26
N TYR A 6 39.29 70.32 -5.93
CA TYR A 6 38.13 70.44 -4.99
C TYR A 6 36.85 71.12 -5.55
N THR A 7 35.60 70.75 -5.26
CA THR A 7 34.92 69.77 -4.36
C THR A 7 33.41 69.74 -4.70
N TRP A 8 32.77 68.60 -4.44
CA TRP A 8 31.34 68.27 -4.18
C TRP A 8 30.29 69.39 -3.97
N ALA A 9 29.08 69.24 -4.54
CA ALA A 9 27.77 69.14 -3.83
C ALA A 9 26.55 69.20 -4.78
N ILE A 10 25.47 68.56 -4.32
CA ILE A 10 24.20 68.16 -4.96
C ILE A 10 23.17 69.32 -4.98
N ILE A 11 22.21 69.34 -5.95
CA ILE A 11 20.73 69.42 -5.74
C ILE A 11 19.94 69.57 -7.06
N LEU A 12 18.89 68.74 -7.13
CA LEU A 12 17.73 68.58 -8.02
C LEU A 12 17.08 69.86 -8.61
N ALA A 13 16.57 69.78 -9.86
CA ALA A 13 15.13 69.96 -10.19
C ALA A 13 14.82 69.87 -11.71
N LEU A 14 14.00 68.86 -12.03
CA LEU A 14 12.99 68.70 -13.09
C LEU A 14 12.87 69.74 -14.23
N VAL A 15 12.92 69.27 -15.49
CA VAL A 15 11.92 69.61 -16.53
C VAL A 15 11.62 68.37 -17.38
N ILE A 16 10.34 68.00 -17.39
CA ILE A 16 9.73 66.97 -18.24
C ILE A 16 9.56 67.51 -19.66
N VAL A 17 10.03 66.78 -20.67
CA VAL A 17 9.50 66.84 -22.03
C VAL A 17 9.26 65.41 -22.50
N LEU A 18 8.00 65.00 -22.47
CA LEU A 18 7.47 63.90 -23.28
C LEU A 18 7.38 64.39 -24.73
N THR A 19 7.92 63.64 -25.69
CA THR A 19 7.14 63.09 -26.83
C THR A 19 7.96 62.14 -27.71
N VAL A 20 7.43 60.92 -27.80
CA VAL A 20 7.44 59.96 -28.94
C VAL A 20 8.78 59.35 -29.35
N GLY A 21 9.20 58.34 -28.58
CA GLY A 21 9.98 57.21 -29.09
C GLY A 21 9.06 56.00 -29.23
N GLY A 22 8.87 55.50 -30.44
CA GLY A 22 8.14 54.27 -30.70
C GLY A 22 8.87 53.09 -30.06
N SER A 23 8.30 52.54 -28.99
CA SER A 23 8.75 51.30 -28.40
C SER A 23 8.41 50.15 -29.35
N LEU A 24 9.40 49.62 -30.06
CA LEU A 24 9.36 48.21 -30.44
C LEU A 24 9.40 47.43 -29.12
N ALA A 25 8.22 47.15 -28.57
CA ALA A 25 8.08 46.11 -27.57
C ALA A 25 8.39 44.79 -28.28
N SER A 26 9.66 44.41 -28.28
CA SER A 26 10.05 43.02 -28.48
C SER A 26 9.32 42.23 -27.41
N SER A 27 8.23 41.57 -27.81
CA SER A 27 7.59 40.54 -27.02
C SER A 27 8.63 39.45 -26.80
N MET A 28 9.36 39.52 -25.69
CA MET A 28 10.08 38.36 -25.21
C MET A 28 9.01 37.29 -24.98
N PRO A 29 9.06 36.14 -25.67
CA PRO A 29 8.19 35.03 -25.28
C PRO A 29 8.52 34.71 -23.82
N LEU A 30 7.50 34.62 -22.97
CA LEU A 30 7.69 34.03 -21.64
C LEU A 30 8.38 32.68 -21.87
N ALA A 31 9.53 32.48 -21.23
CA ALA A 31 10.16 31.17 -21.18
C ALA A 31 9.21 30.24 -20.42
N THR A 32 8.37 29.52 -21.16
CA THR A 32 7.61 28.40 -20.62
C THR A 32 8.61 27.32 -20.24
N SER A 33 8.60 26.89 -18.98
CA SER A 33 9.36 25.73 -18.55
C SER A 33 9.05 24.55 -19.49
N PRO A 34 10.07 23.78 -19.90
CA PRO A 34 9.85 22.64 -20.78
C PRO A 34 8.91 21.66 -20.07
N THR A 35 7.93 21.13 -20.79
CA THR A 35 6.92 20.23 -20.22
C THR A 35 7.51 18.83 -20.17
N GLU A 36 7.25 18.09 -19.09
CA GLU A 36 7.56 16.66 -19.00
C GLU A 36 6.59 15.86 -19.88
N LEU A 37 7.14 14.98 -20.72
CA LEU A 37 6.36 14.16 -21.65
C LEU A 37 6.19 12.72 -21.14
N LEU A 38 7.16 12.19 -20.40
CA LEU A 38 7.08 10.84 -19.87
C LEU A 38 6.19 10.82 -18.62
N LYS A 39 5.39 9.76 -18.50
CA LYS A 39 4.62 9.46 -17.30
C LYS A 39 5.42 8.52 -16.42
N ASN A 40 5.32 8.73 -15.10
CA ASN A 40 5.93 7.87 -14.10
C ASN A 40 7.41 7.55 -14.37
N GLY A 41 8.19 8.56 -14.71
CA GLY A 41 9.63 8.43 -14.90
C GLY A 41 10.41 8.36 -13.59
N SER A 42 9.79 8.78 -12.49
CA SER A 42 10.27 8.60 -11.10
C SER A 42 9.81 7.29 -10.46
N PHE A 43 8.98 6.50 -11.14
CA PHE A 43 8.45 5.22 -10.65
C PHE A 43 7.57 5.25 -9.37
N GLU A 44 7.21 6.43 -8.88
CA GLU A 44 6.35 6.62 -7.69
C GLU A 44 4.84 6.51 -7.97
N GLU A 45 4.41 6.49 -9.24
CA GLU A 45 3.00 6.35 -9.61
C GLU A 45 2.55 4.86 -9.67
N GLY A 46 3.31 3.97 -9.04
CA GLY A 46 3.03 2.54 -8.94
C GLY A 46 3.54 1.72 -10.13
N PHE A 47 3.26 0.41 -10.07
CA PHE A 47 3.73 -0.61 -11.01
C PHE A 47 2.57 -1.49 -11.48
N THR A 48 2.71 -2.05 -12.67
CA THR A 48 1.76 -2.96 -13.30
C THR A 48 2.46 -4.26 -13.68
N PHE A 49 1.87 -5.41 -13.36
CA PHE A 49 2.43 -6.68 -13.82
C PHE A 49 2.23 -6.86 -15.32
N GLN A 50 3.31 -7.17 -16.04
CA GLN A 50 3.30 -7.47 -17.47
C GLN A 50 3.78 -8.91 -17.73
N PRO A 51 2.95 -9.74 -18.38
CA PRO A 51 3.31 -11.12 -18.69
C PRO A 51 4.67 -11.22 -19.41
N GLY A 52 5.57 -12.01 -18.84
CA GLY A 52 6.92 -12.21 -19.37
C GLY A 52 7.96 -11.18 -18.93
N CYS A 53 7.58 -10.19 -18.12
CA CYS A 53 8.48 -9.22 -17.52
C CYS A 53 8.35 -9.18 -15.99
N GLY A 54 7.14 -9.24 -15.44
CA GLY A 54 6.94 -9.00 -14.01
C GLY A 54 6.48 -7.57 -13.76
N MET A 55 6.95 -6.95 -12.68
CA MET A 55 6.51 -5.61 -12.27
C MET A 55 7.22 -4.52 -13.06
N VAL A 56 6.44 -3.74 -13.81
CA VAL A 56 6.93 -2.66 -14.67
C VAL A 56 6.23 -1.37 -14.27
N GLY A 57 6.96 -0.26 -14.15
CA GLY A 57 6.40 1.04 -13.77
C GLY A 57 5.13 1.37 -14.56
N ALA A 58 4.11 1.87 -13.89
CA ALA A 58 2.85 2.22 -14.54
C ALA A 58 3.11 3.13 -15.75
N PHE A 59 2.33 2.92 -16.83
CA PHE A 59 2.48 3.59 -18.14
C PHE A 59 3.68 3.18 -19.01
N TRP A 60 4.61 2.37 -18.51
CA TRP A 60 5.69 1.80 -19.31
C TRP A 60 5.28 0.45 -19.90
N GLY A 61 5.80 0.11 -21.08
CA GLY A 61 5.79 -1.26 -21.61
C GLY A 61 7.15 -1.93 -21.40
N CYS A 62 7.22 -3.25 -21.57
CA CYS A 62 8.49 -4.01 -21.47
C CYS A 62 8.79 -4.86 -22.70
N PHE A 63 10.05 -5.30 -22.83
CA PHE A 63 10.50 -6.23 -23.88
C PHE A 63 11.70 -7.05 -23.44
N GLN A 64 11.82 -8.27 -23.95
CA GLN A 64 13.02 -9.09 -23.80
C GLN A 64 13.22 -10.04 -24.97
N ASN A 65 14.42 -10.62 -25.11
CA ASN A 65 14.72 -11.63 -26.14
C ASN A 65 14.82 -13.07 -25.58
N GLY A 66 14.22 -13.31 -24.41
CA GLY A 66 14.17 -14.62 -23.73
C GLY A 66 15.28 -14.81 -22.69
N GLY A 67 15.29 -15.98 -22.05
CA GLY A 67 16.11 -16.24 -20.86
C GLY A 67 15.34 -15.90 -19.57
N THR A 68 16.05 -15.80 -18.44
CA THR A 68 15.47 -15.39 -17.15
C THR A 68 15.71 -13.89 -16.98
N ALA A 69 14.76 -13.07 -17.43
CA ALA A 69 14.72 -11.66 -17.10
C ALA A 69 13.58 -11.42 -16.11
N ASN A 70 13.84 -10.68 -15.04
CA ASN A 70 12.86 -10.33 -14.02
C ASN A 70 12.81 -8.81 -13.86
N TYR A 71 11.60 -8.27 -13.70
CA TYR A 71 11.35 -6.84 -13.55
C TYR A 71 10.65 -6.61 -12.21
N GLY A 72 11.12 -5.62 -11.48
CA GLY A 72 10.71 -5.29 -10.13
C GLY A 72 10.73 -3.78 -9.87
N PHE A 73 10.35 -3.38 -8.67
CA PHE A 73 10.43 -1.98 -8.21
C PHE A 73 11.55 -1.75 -7.18
N HIS A 74 12.13 -2.83 -6.66
CA HIS A 74 13.38 -2.85 -5.93
C HIS A 74 13.94 -4.28 -5.94
N ASP A 75 15.17 -4.43 -5.45
CA ASP A 75 15.72 -5.76 -5.19
C ASP A 75 15.04 -6.34 -3.96
N ASP A 76 14.32 -7.43 -4.16
CA ASP A 76 13.49 -8.00 -3.11
C ASP A 76 14.31 -8.87 -2.15
N GLN A 77 15.63 -8.90 -2.28
CA GLN A 77 16.59 -9.58 -1.39
C GLN A 77 17.54 -8.59 -0.68
N TRP A 78 17.60 -7.31 -1.07
CA TRP A 78 18.59 -6.34 -0.56
C TRP A 78 18.00 -4.92 -0.43
N ASP A 79 18.69 -4.02 0.30
CA ASP A 79 18.19 -2.66 0.56
C ASP A 79 17.70 -1.98 -0.72
N PRO A 80 16.62 -1.17 -0.68
CA PRO A 80 15.99 -0.67 -1.89
C PRO A 80 16.97 0.27 -2.58
N VAL A 81 17.31 -0.05 -3.82
CA VAL A 81 18.27 0.72 -4.62
C VAL A 81 17.49 1.77 -5.39
N VAL A 82 17.30 2.93 -4.77
CA VAL A 82 16.47 4.05 -5.27
C VAL A 82 17.32 5.32 -5.34
N TYR A 83 17.11 6.17 -6.35
CA TYR A 83 17.82 7.44 -6.46
C TYR A 83 17.08 8.57 -5.75
N ASP A 84 15.77 8.66 -5.96
CA ASP A 84 14.89 9.65 -5.35
C ASP A 84 13.50 9.03 -5.13
N GLY A 85 12.86 9.31 -4.00
CA GLY A 85 11.59 8.69 -3.64
C GLY A 85 11.72 7.32 -2.96
N GLU A 86 10.75 6.43 -3.22
CA GLU A 86 10.60 5.11 -2.60
C GLU A 86 10.84 3.95 -3.59
N HIS A 87 10.82 4.21 -4.90
CA HIS A 87 10.82 3.17 -5.94
C HIS A 87 11.79 3.45 -7.09
N SER A 88 12.39 2.40 -7.65
CA SER A 88 13.11 2.45 -8.92
C SER A 88 12.72 1.27 -9.81
N GLN A 89 12.84 1.36 -11.13
CA GLN A 89 12.65 0.17 -11.96
C GLN A 89 13.87 -0.75 -11.83
N LEU A 90 13.68 -1.94 -11.27
CA LEU A 90 14.64 -3.05 -11.35
C LEU A 90 14.44 -3.83 -12.65
N ILE A 91 15.54 -4.12 -13.34
CA ILE A 91 15.64 -5.09 -14.44
C ILE A 91 16.81 -6.03 -14.12
N ALA A 92 16.48 -7.27 -13.76
CA ALA A 92 17.42 -8.33 -13.46
C ALA A 92 17.53 -9.31 -14.64
N ILE A 93 18.73 -9.73 -15.01
CA ILE A 93 18.97 -10.80 -15.99
C ILE A 93 19.76 -11.91 -15.30
N ASP A 94 19.08 -13.00 -14.97
CA ASP A 94 19.65 -14.18 -14.33
C ASP A 94 19.92 -15.29 -15.36
N THR A 95 21.20 -15.67 -15.45
CA THR A 95 21.65 -16.80 -16.30
C THR A 95 22.16 -17.97 -15.48
N LYS A 96 21.86 -18.04 -14.17
CA LYS A 96 22.39 -19.05 -13.25
C LYS A 96 22.06 -20.50 -13.60
N LYS A 97 21.13 -20.74 -14.51
CA LYS A 97 20.69 -22.10 -14.92
C LYS A 97 20.87 -22.39 -16.41
N ILE A 98 21.41 -21.46 -17.21
CA ILE A 98 21.48 -21.59 -18.67
C ILE A 98 22.88 -21.25 -19.18
N GLY A 99 23.55 -22.23 -19.81
CA GLY A 99 24.87 -22.05 -20.41
C GLY A 99 24.79 -21.89 -21.93
N GLY A 100 25.62 -21.00 -22.50
CA GLY A 100 25.80 -20.90 -23.96
C GLY A 100 24.80 -20.01 -24.71
N ASP A 101 24.08 -19.14 -24.00
CA ASP A 101 23.09 -18.24 -24.59
C ASP A 101 23.71 -17.10 -25.42
N PRO A 102 23.02 -16.63 -26.47
CA PRO A 102 23.34 -15.36 -27.12
C PRO A 102 23.14 -14.19 -26.14
N ASP A 103 23.55 -13.00 -26.54
CA ASP A 103 23.31 -11.77 -25.79
C ASP A 103 21.86 -11.68 -25.31
N ARG A 104 21.70 -11.29 -24.04
CA ARG A 104 20.39 -11.11 -23.40
C ARG A 104 20.07 -9.63 -23.33
N TYR A 105 18.85 -9.30 -23.74
CA TYR A 105 18.29 -7.97 -23.71
C TYR A 105 16.98 -8.00 -22.93
N ALA A 106 16.85 -7.07 -22.00
CA ALA A 106 15.64 -6.80 -21.24
C ALA A 106 15.49 -5.29 -21.09
N GLY A 107 14.30 -4.73 -21.23
CA GLY A 107 14.11 -3.30 -21.22
C GLY A 107 12.67 -2.83 -21.10
N ILE A 108 12.52 -1.53 -20.92
CA ILE A 108 11.24 -0.82 -20.82
C ILE A 108 11.13 0.25 -21.90
N TYR A 109 9.91 0.66 -22.24
CA TYR A 109 9.66 1.72 -23.20
C TYR A 109 8.39 2.52 -22.92
N GLN A 110 8.33 3.74 -23.42
CA GLN A 110 7.12 4.56 -23.40
C GLN A 110 7.03 5.43 -24.66
N THR A 111 5.82 5.56 -25.20
CA THR A 111 5.53 6.34 -26.41
C THR A 111 4.82 7.64 -26.06
N VAL A 112 5.34 8.76 -26.57
CA VAL A 112 4.83 10.11 -26.32
C VAL A 112 4.52 10.86 -27.61
N ASP A 113 3.65 11.88 -27.51
CA ASP A 113 3.39 12.83 -28.59
C ASP A 113 4.47 13.91 -28.65
N VAL A 114 5.00 14.14 -29.85
CA VAL A 114 6.06 15.12 -30.11
C VAL A 114 5.77 15.93 -31.37
N VAL A 115 6.45 17.07 -31.51
CA VAL A 115 6.36 17.93 -32.69
C VAL A 115 7.57 17.64 -33.60
N PRO A 116 7.36 17.23 -34.86
CA PRO A 116 8.45 17.02 -35.80
C PRO A 116 9.36 18.25 -35.92
N GLY A 117 10.67 18.02 -35.92
CA GLY A 117 11.71 19.04 -36.00
C GLY A 117 12.05 19.74 -34.68
N GLN A 118 11.32 19.48 -33.60
CA GLN A 118 11.64 20.02 -32.27
C GLN A 118 12.63 19.13 -31.52
N THR A 119 13.45 19.77 -30.68
CA THR A 119 14.43 19.10 -29.83
C THR A 119 13.87 18.91 -28.42
N TYR A 120 14.08 17.71 -27.88
CA TYR A 120 13.68 17.28 -26.54
C TYR A 120 14.93 16.91 -25.74
N HIS A 121 14.92 17.18 -24.44
CA HIS A 121 15.98 16.83 -23.52
C HIS A 121 15.62 15.55 -22.77
N PHE A 122 16.45 14.52 -22.88
CA PHE A 122 16.30 13.25 -22.19
C PHE A 122 17.31 13.16 -21.05
N SER A 123 16.88 12.72 -19.86
CA SER A 123 17.75 12.39 -18.74
C SER A 123 17.34 11.09 -18.07
N ILE A 124 18.30 10.40 -17.47
CA ILE A 124 18.09 9.13 -16.75
C ILE A 124 19.16 8.94 -15.67
N ARG A 125 18.77 8.31 -14.56
CA ARG A 125 19.66 7.81 -13.52
C ARG A 125 19.61 6.29 -13.47
N GLY A 126 20.72 5.67 -13.13
CA GLY A 126 20.70 4.23 -12.85
C GLY A 126 21.99 3.67 -12.29
N MET A 127 21.91 2.41 -11.87
CA MET A 127 23.00 1.67 -11.25
C MET A 127 23.05 0.25 -11.80
N ILE A 128 24.25 -0.27 -12.01
CA ILE A 128 24.49 -1.66 -12.39
C ILE A 128 25.10 -2.42 -11.21
N ARG A 129 24.51 -3.56 -10.85
CA ARG A 129 24.96 -4.44 -9.78
C ARG A 129 25.14 -5.88 -10.29
N ALA A 130 26.10 -6.62 -9.73
CA ALA A 130 26.36 -8.03 -10.10
C ALA A 130 26.91 -8.85 -8.91
N ASP A 131 26.72 -10.19 -8.95
CA ASP A 131 27.06 -11.12 -7.85
C ASP A 131 28.56 -11.18 -7.50
N ASP A 132 29.46 -10.94 -8.47
CA ASP A 132 30.91 -10.92 -8.31
C ASP A 132 31.52 -9.97 -9.37
N HIS A 133 32.69 -9.39 -9.10
CA HIS A 133 33.37 -8.51 -10.04
C HIS A 133 33.78 -9.29 -11.30
N ASP A 134 32.98 -9.19 -12.37
CA ASP A 134 33.35 -9.71 -13.68
C ASP A 134 34.65 -9.00 -14.12
N PRO A 135 35.74 -9.73 -14.42
CA PRO A 135 36.97 -9.10 -14.91
C PRO A 135 36.78 -8.37 -16.25
N ASP A 136 35.69 -8.61 -16.99
CA ASP A 136 35.33 -7.83 -18.16
C ASP A 136 34.48 -6.62 -17.76
N PRO A 137 35.05 -5.39 -17.75
CA PRO A 137 34.32 -4.17 -17.45
C PRO A 137 33.29 -3.85 -18.54
N TRP A 138 33.23 -4.65 -19.60
CA TRP A 138 32.35 -4.46 -20.72
C TRP A 138 31.17 -5.43 -20.81
N ARG A 139 30.99 -6.30 -19.80
CA ARG A 139 29.98 -7.38 -19.78
C ARG A 139 28.54 -6.89 -19.81
N TYR A 140 28.24 -5.86 -19.01
CA TYR A 140 26.88 -5.38 -18.78
C TYR A 140 26.76 -3.95 -19.27
N ARG A 141 25.69 -3.67 -19.99
CA ARG A 141 25.42 -2.33 -20.53
C ARG A 141 24.00 -1.91 -20.32
N VAL A 142 23.84 -0.61 -20.16
CA VAL A 142 22.55 0.05 -20.28
C VAL A 142 22.61 0.91 -21.53
N GLN A 143 21.54 0.85 -22.32
CA GLN A 143 21.44 1.60 -23.56
C GLN A 143 20.07 2.27 -23.68
N VAL A 144 20.05 3.46 -24.29
CA VAL A 144 18.82 4.17 -24.65
C VAL A 144 18.68 4.20 -26.16
N GLY A 145 17.45 4.06 -26.63
CA GLY A 145 17.09 4.08 -28.04
C GLY A 145 15.86 4.96 -28.27
N PHE A 146 15.77 5.57 -29.45
CA PHE A 146 14.67 6.43 -29.83
C PHE A 146 14.07 5.96 -31.16
N ASP A 147 12.79 5.60 -31.15
CA ASP A 147 12.02 5.36 -32.38
C ASP A 147 11.11 6.56 -32.67
N HIS A 148 11.20 7.11 -33.87
CA HIS A 148 10.44 8.29 -34.29
C HIS A 148 9.09 7.96 -34.95
N THR A 149 8.73 6.67 -35.04
CA THR A 149 7.46 6.24 -35.63
C THR A 149 6.36 6.05 -34.56
N GLY A 150 6.75 5.88 -33.30
CA GLY A 150 5.84 5.56 -32.20
C GLY A 150 5.57 4.06 -32.07
N GLY A 151 6.41 3.21 -32.66
CA GLY A 151 6.32 1.76 -32.56
C GLY A 151 6.83 1.25 -31.21
N SER A 152 6.39 0.05 -30.85
CA SER A 152 6.83 -0.68 -29.64
C SER A 152 7.85 -1.79 -29.94
N ASP A 153 8.26 -1.93 -31.21
CA ASP A 153 9.22 -2.95 -31.62
C ASP A 153 10.65 -2.43 -31.40
N TRP A 154 11.24 -2.84 -30.28
CA TRP A 154 12.62 -2.47 -29.91
C TRP A 154 13.67 -2.97 -30.94
N THR A 155 13.35 -3.98 -31.75
CA THR A 155 14.27 -4.51 -32.77
C THR A 155 14.39 -3.58 -33.99
N ALA A 156 13.44 -2.64 -34.14
CA ALA A 156 13.50 -1.60 -35.16
C ALA A 156 14.49 -0.47 -34.81
N VAL A 157 14.92 -0.37 -33.54
CA VAL A 157 15.92 0.61 -33.11
C VAL A 157 17.31 0.14 -33.55
N THR A 158 17.92 0.87 -34.49
CA THR A 158 19.27 0.56 -34.99
C THR A 158 20.38 1.33 -34.28
N ASP A 159 20.07 2.52 -33.77
CA ASP A 159 21.06 3.49 -33.28
C ASP A 159 21.02 3.59 -31.75
N TRP A 160 21.29 2.48 -31.07
CA TRP A 160 21.35 2.43 -29.61
C TRP A 160 22.51 3.27 -29.08
N ILE A 161 22.22 4.11 -28.09
CA ILE A 161 23.20 4.91 -27.38
C ILE A 161 23.59 4.16 -26.12
N GLU A 162 24.88 3.81 -26.00
CA GLU A 162 25.43 3.20 -24.80
C GLU A 162 25.65 4.25 -23.72
N LEU A 163 25.09 4.01 -22.52
CA LEU A 163 25.24 4.91 -21.38
C LEU A 163 26.65 4.71 -20.79
N PRO A 164 27.37 5.77 -20.42
CA PRO A 164 28.73 5.70 -19.89
C PRO A 164 28.74 5.29 -18.40
N TRP A 165 28.02 4.21 -18.07
CA TRP A 165 27.88 3.66 -16.73
C TRP A 165 28.88 2.53 -16.55
N ASP A 166 30.15 2.91 -16.35
CA ASP A 166 31.28 1.98 -16.32
C ASP A 166 31.57 1.41 -14.92
N THR A 167 30.79 1.83 -13.90
CA THR A 167 30.96 1.41 -12.51
C THR A 167 29.95 0.32 -12.15
N TYR A 168 30.46 -0.77 -11.59
CA TYR A 168 29.66 -1.90 -11.12
C TYR A 168 29.75 -2.00 -9.60
N TYR A 169 28.60 -2.22 -8.97
CA TYR A 169 28.53 -2.44 -7.53
C TYR A 169 28.23 -3.91 -7.22
N PRO A 170 28.70 -4.44 -6.08
CA PRO A 170 28.19 -5.70 -5.56
C PRO A 170 26.68 -5.61 -5.31
N ARG A 171 25.93 -6.67 -5.62
CA ARG A 171 24.48 -6.71 -5.33
C ARG A 171 24.15 -6.42 -3.87
N THR A 172 24.98 -6.91 -2.95
CA THR A 172 24.82 -6.78 -1.49
C THR A 172 25.33 -5.46 -0.92
N ALA A 173 25.97 -4.61 -1.73
CA ALA A 173 26.57 -3.35 -1.28
C ALA A 173 26.46 -2.31 -2.41
N PRO A 174 25.24 -1.84 -2.73
CA PRO A 174 25.00 -0.87 -3.78
C PRO A 174 25.71 0.46 -3.50
N GLY A 175 25.97 1.25 -4.53
CA GLY A 175 26.63 2.56 -4.41
C GLY A 175 25.81 3.70 -5.00
N GLU A 176 26.45 4.57 -5.79
CA GLU A 176 25.82 5.78 -6.31
C GLU A 176 25.20 5.55 -7.69
N PHE A 177 24.06 6.20 -7.95
CA PHE A 177 23.45 6.21 -9.28
C PHE A 177 24.27 7.07 -10.25
N SER A 178 24.59 6.49 -11.40
CA SER A 178 25.16 7.21 -12.53
C SER A 178 24.09 7.99 -13.28
N ALA A 179 24.46 9.12 -13.88
CA ALA A 179 23.56 9.97 -14.66
C ALA A 179 23.89 9.90 -16.15
N TYR A 180 22.88 10.08 -16.99
CA TYR A 180 23.07 10.33 -18.41
C TYR A 180 22.03 11.33 -18.91
N GLU A 181 22.46 12.23 -19.80
CA GLU A 181 21.60 13.22 -20.44
C GLU A 181 21.96 13.34 -21.92
N THR A 182 20.96 13.57 -22.76
CA THR A 182 21.15 13.84 -24.18
C THR A 182 19.98 14.64 -24.75
N THR A 183 20.09 15.00 -26.03
CA THR A 183 18.98 15.62 -26.76
C THR A 183 18.58 14.77 -27.95
N VAL A 184 17.28 14.74 -28.25
CA VAL A 184 16.71 14.04 -29.40
C VAL A 184 15.84 15.00 -30.19
N THR A 185 16.05 15.06 -31.51
CA THR A 185 15.19 15.86 -32.40
C THR A 185 14.15 14.94 -33.01
N ALA A 186 12.87 15.21 -32.75
CA ALA A 186 11.77 14.38 -33.23
C ALA A 186 11.67 14.42 -34.75
N GLN A 187 11.63 13.27 -35.42
CA GLN A 187 11.44 13.18 -36.87
C GLN A 187 9.97 12.94 -37.27
N GLY A 188 9.17 12.40 -36.35
CA GLY A 188 7.74 12.13 -36.51
C GLY A 188 6.90 12.85 -35.46
N THR A 189 5.59 12.55 -35.44
CA THR A 189 4.63 13.09 -34.45
C THR A 189 4.57 12.26 -33.17
N LYS A 190 5.27 11.13 -33.15
CA LYS A 190 5.41 10.24 -32.00
C LYS A 190 6.89 9.96 -31.76
N LEU A 191 7.23 9.70 -30.50
CA LEU A 191 8.55 9.25 -30.10
C LEU A 191 8.37 8.12 -29.10
N THR A 192 8.96 6.96 -29.34
CA THR A 192 9.11 5.91 -28.34
C THR A 192 10.52 5.95 -27.79
N VAL A 193 10.63 6.12 -26.47
CA VAL A 193 11.90 6.00 -25.74
C VAL A 193 12.03 4.56 -25.27
N PHE A 194 13.12 3.89 -25.62
CA PHE A 194 13.47 2.56 -25.16
C PHE A 194 14.69 2.62 -24.24
N ILE A 195 14.65 1.89 -23.14
CA ILE A 195 15.80 1.69 -22.24
C ILE A 195 16.02 0.19 -22.13
N ARG A 196 17.24 -0.30 -22.35
CA ARG A 196 17.56 -1.72 -22.22
C ARG A 196 18.81 -1.98 -21.40
N VAL A 197 18.77 -3.09 -20.68
CA VAL A 197 19.91 -3.81 -20.15
C VAL A 197 20.38 -4.82 -21.20
N TRP A 198 21.69 -4.87 -21.40
CA TRP A 198 22.37 -5.77 -22.30
C TRP A 198 23.42 -6.56 -21.51
N LYS A 199 23.17 -7.85 -21.34
CA LYS A 199 24.14 -8.82 -20.82
C LYS A 199 24.77 -9.56 -22.00
N LYS A 200 26.07 -9.34 -22.21
CA LYS A 200 26.83 -10.00 -23.28
C LYS A 200 27.09 -11.48 -22.98
N TRP A 201 27.18 -12.28 -24.04
CA TRP A 201 27.41 -13.73 -23.99
C TRP A 201 28.61 -14.16 -23.13
N GLY A 202 28.59 -15.43 -22.67
CA GLY A 202 29.80 -16.14 -22.23
C GLY A 202 30.03 -16.31 -20.72
N ASP A 203 29.05 -15.96 -19.87
CA ASP A 203 29.21 -16.05 -18.42
C ASP A 203 28.13 -16.92 -17.77
N TRP A 204 28.56 -18.05 -17.22
CA TRP A 204 27.70 -19.02 -16.54
C TRP A 204 27.52 -18.60 -15.08
N TYR A 205 26.35 -18.87 -14.48
CA TYR A 205 26.17 -18.66 -13.03
C TYR A 205 26.20 -17.21 -12.54
N ARG A 206 25.93 -16.22 -13.41
CA ARG A 206 25.90 -14.80 -13.02
C ARG A 206 24.58 -14.09 -13.31
N GLU A 207 24.29 -13.15 -12.43
CA GLU A 207 23.14 -12.25 -12.44
C GLU A 207 23.62 -10.80 -12.52
N VAL A 208 22.90 -9.99 -13.28
CA VAL A 208 23.05 -8.53 -13.30
C VAL A 208 21.72 -7.90 -12.95
N ASP A 209 21.78 -6.93 -12.05
CA ASP A 209 20.64 -6.11 -11.66
C ASP A 209 20.90 -4.68 -12.09
N VAL A 210 19.95 -4.09 -12.79
CA VAL A 210 19.99 -2.68 -13.14
C VAL A 210 18.80 -1.98 -12.53
N ASN A 211 19.08 -0.99 -11.70
CA ASN A 211 18.07 -0.10 -11.14
C ASN A 211 18.06 1.20 -11.96
N ILE A 212 16.89 1.63 -12.42
CA ILE A 212 16.67 2.81 -13.26
C ILE A 212 15.69 3.73 -12.55
N ASP A 213 16.00 5.02 -12.54
CA ASP A 213 15.19 6.03 -11.86
C ASP A 213 15.35 7.40 -12.53
N ALA A 214 14.49 8.37 -12.16
CA ALA A 214 14.49 9.75 -12.62
C ALA A 214 14.61 9.87 -14.15
N VAL A 215 13.83 9.07 -14.87
CA VAL A 215 13.73 9.11 -16.33
C VAL A 215 12.87 10.32 -16.72
N SER A 216 13.38 11.21 -17.56
CA SER A 216 12.67 12.42 -17.94
C SER A 216 12.88 12.73 -19.41
N LEU A 217 11.83 13.21 -20.07
CA LEU A 217 11.89 13.74 -21.43
C LEU A 217 11.14 15.07 -21.47
N THR A 218 11.87 16.17 -21.52
CA THR A 218 11.26 17.50 -21.51
C THR A 218 11.39 18.21 -22.85
N GLY A 219 10.38 18.98 -23.23
CA GLY A 219 10.42 19.76 -24.47
C GLY A 219 9.13 20.52 -24.78
N PRO A 220 8.98 20.99 -26.03
CA PRO A 220 7.81 21.72 -26.47
C PRO A 220 6.60 20.80 -26.67
N THR A 221 5.44 21.26 -26.19
CA THR A 221 4.16 20.54 -26.23
C THR A 221 3.45 20.70 -27.57
N VAL A 222 2.75 19.66 -28.02
CA VAL A 222 1.84 19.71 -29.17
C VAL A 222 0.64 20.60 -28.84
N ILE A 223 0.66 21.86 -29.27
CA ILE A 223 -0.55 22.70 -29.28
C ILE A 223 -1.41 22.25 -30.46
N GLY A 224 -2.28 21.26 -30.24
CA GLY A 224 -3.26 20.83 -31.23
C GLY A 224 -4.17 21.99 -31.64
N ALA A 225 -4.40 22.13 -32.94
CA ALA A 225 -5.27 23.13 -33.55
C ALA A 225 -6.59 23.30 -32.80
N VAL A 226 -6.91 24.55 -32.44
CA VAL A 226 -8.28 24.95 -32.09
C VAL A 226 -9.15 24.65 -33.32
N PRO A 227 -10.17 23.79 -33.24
CA PRO A 227 -11.11 23.62 -34.35
C PRO A 227 -11.74 24.98 -34.64
N ALA A 228 -11.95 25.31 -35.92
CA ALA A 228 -12.70 26.49 -36.30
C ALA A 228 -14.01 26.53 -35.50
N ALA A 229 -14.26 27.68 -34.87
CA ALA A 229 -15.35 27.89 -33.93
C ALA A 229 -16.67 27.31 -34.47
N PRO A 230 -17.37 26.42 -33.74
CA PRO A 230 -18.77 26.22 -34.02
C PRO A 230 -19.49 27.56 -33.79
N GLU A 231 -20.45 27.87 -34.66
CA GLU A 231 -21.41 28.96 -34.45
C GLU A 231 -21.91 28.97 -32.99
N PRO A 232 -22.26 30.13 -32.41
CA PRO A 232 -22.34 30.31 -30.97
C PRO A 232 -23.42 29.41 -30.35
N VAL A 233 -22.99 28.23 -29.91
CA VAL A 233 -23.72 27.41 -28.95
C VAL A 233 -23.20 27.83 -27.58
N ALA A 234 -24.14 28.08 -26.67
CA ALA A 234 -23.87 28.53 -25.31
C ALA A 234 -22.67 27.78 -24.70
N VAL A 235 -21.66 28.55 -24.30
CA VAL A 235 -20.43 28.05 -23.68
C VAL A 235 -20.80 27.29 -22.40
N THR A 236 -20.78 25.97 -22.45
CA THR A 236 -20.61 25.18 -21.23
C THR A 236 -19.14 25.27 -20.83
N PRO A 237 -18.82 25.61 -19.57
CA PRO A 237 -17.45 25.72 -19.11
C PRO A 237 -16.68 24.41 -19.32
N PRO A 238 -15.34 24.46 -19.48
CA PRO A 238 -14.52 23.25 -19.54
C PRO A 238 -14.81 22.37 -18.31
N PRO A 239 -14.86 21.04 -18.47
CA PRO A 239 -15.08 20.15 -17.33
C PRO A 239 -13.98 20.45 -16.29
N PRO A 240 -14.35 20.54 -15.01
CA PRO A 240 -13.37 20.77 -13.96
C PRO A 240 -12.28 19.68 -14.01
N PRO A 241 -11.05 19.98 -13.57
CA PRO A 241 -10.02 18.95 -13.40
C PRO A 241 -10.62 17.76 -12.62
N PRO A 242 -10.25 16.51 -12.97
CA PRO A 242 -10.77 15.34 -12.29
C PRO A 242 -10.55 15.51 -10.80
N GLN A 243 -11.64 15.49 -10.05
CA GLN A 243 -11.60 15.79 -8.63
C GLN A 243 -10.86 14.68 -7.91
N PRO A 244 -10.10 15.00 -6.85
CA PRO A 244 -9.53 13.99 -5.98
C PRO A 244 -10.66 13.06 -5.50
N LEU A 245 -10.41 11.75 -5.59
CA LEU A 245 -11.35 10.76 -5.12
C LEU A 245 -11.18 10.59 -3.62
N VAL A 246 -12.29 10.43 -2.90
CA VAL A 246 -12.28 10.13 -1.47
C VAL A 246 -12.91 8.76 -1.25
N CYS A 247 -12.17 7.87 -0.60
CA CYS A 247 -12.56 6.48 -0.37
C CYS A 247 -13.32 6.38 0.95
N THR A 248 -14.65 6.38 0.86
CA THR A 248 -15.56 6.45 2.02
C THR A 248 -16.75 5.53 1.85
N GLY A 249 -17.48 5.29 2.94
CA GLY A 249 -18.64 4.42 2.96
C GLY A 249 -18.36 3.06 3.63
N PRO A 250 -19.27 2.09 3.48
CA PRO A 250 -19.18 0.82 4.18
C PRO A 250 -17.98 0.00 3.71
N ASN A 251 -17.36 -0.72 4.64
CA ASN A 251 -16.42 -1.78 4.30
C ASN A 251 -17.18 -2.89 3.53
N LEU A 252 -16.68 -3.24 2.35
CA LEU A 252 -17.23 -4.32 1.53
C LEU A 252 -16.72 -5.70 1.96
N LEU A 253 -15.60 -5.75 2.68
CA LEU A 253 -15.11 -6.96 3.33
C LEU A 253 -15.90 -7.21 4.61
N ARG A 254 -16.19 -8.48 4.86
CA ARG A 254 -16.84 -8.97 6.08
C ARG A 254 -15.78 -9.40 7.07
N ASN A 255 -15.99 -9.13 8.35
CA ASN A 255 -15.09 -9.55 9.42
C ASN A 255 -13.60 -9.26 9.11
N GLY A 256 -13.31 -8.07 8.59
CA GLY A 256 -11.94 -7.64 8.30
C GLY A 256 -11.19 -7.15 9.54
N ASP A 257 -11.94 -6.81 10.58
CA ASP A 257 -11.52 -6.54 11.97
C ASP A 257 -11.50 -7.82 12.83
N PHE A 258 -11.90 -8.96 12.26
CA PHE A 258 -11.85 -10.29 12.89
C PHE A 258 -12.66 -10.49 14.19
N GLU A 259 -13.46 -9.51 14.61
CA GLU A 259 -14.27 -9.55 15.83
C GLU A 259 -15.55 -10.39 15.75
N GLU A 260 -15.98 -10.79 14.54
CA GLU A 260 -17.14 -11.67 14.39
C GLU A 260 -16.82 -13.13 14.77
N GLY A 261 -15.54 -13.47 14.94
CA GLY A 261 -15.04 -14.77 15.36
C GLY A 261 -14.36 -15.58 14.26
N PHE A 262 -13.99 -16.82 14.60
CA PHE A 262 -13.14 -17.70 13.78
C PHE A 262 -13.73 -19.11 13.67
N TYR A 263 -13.47 -19.77 12.54
CA TYR A 263 -13.74 -21.19 12.40
C TYR A 263 -12.84 -22.03 13.32
N GLY A 264 -13.20 -23.29 13.57
CA GLY A 264 -12.42 -24.19 14.45
C GLY A 264 -10.99 -24.51 13.94
N TRP A 265 -10.67 -24.13 12.70
CA TRP A 265 -9.33 -24.20 12.12
C TRP A 265 -8.60 -22.83 12.10
N GLY A 266 -9.11 -21.86 12.87
CA GLY A 266 -8.40 -20.61 13.20
C GLY A 266 -8.40 -19.52 12.14
N VAL A 267 -9.23 -19.63 11.11
CA VAL A 267 -9.43 -18.57 10.10
C VAL A 267 -10.69 -17.77 10.43
N GLY A 268 -10.63 -16.45 10.31
CA GLY A 268 -11.74 -15.55 10.57
C GLY A 268 -12.99 -15.94 9.77
N TYR A 269 -14.17 -15.77 10.35
CA TYR A 269 -15.41 -16.06 9.63
C TYR A 269 -15.50 -15.27 8.32
N TYR A 270 -16.08 -15.91 7.30
CA TYR A 270 -16.20 -15.42 5.92
C TYR A 270 -14.90 -15.33 5.10
N TRP A 271 -13.75 -15.60 5.71
CA TRP A 271 -12.49 -15.74 5.01
C TRP A 271 -12.21 -17.21 4.65
N GLY A 272 -11.66 -17.43 3.47
CA GLY A 272 -11.02 -18.67 3.08
C GLY A 272 -9.51 -18.62 3.32
N TRP A 273 -8.82 -19.73 3.15
CA TRP A 273 -7.37 -19.85 3.34
C TRP A 273 -6.71 -20.68 2.23
N PHE A 274 -5.40 -20.52 2.04
CA PHE A 274 -4.61 -21.28 1.07
C PHE A 274 -3.13 -21.35 1.46
N HIS A 275 -2.44 -22.41 1.03
CA HIS A 275 -0.99 -22.54 1.18
C HIS A 275 -0.42 -23.51 0.14
N ASN A 276 0.91 -23.54 -0.05
CA ASN A 276 1.60 -24.45 -0.98
C ASN A 276 2.37 -25.60 -0.27
N ASP A 277 1.72 -26.24 0.71
CA ASP A 277 2.27 -27.36 1.50
C ASP A 277 3.42 -27.00 2.45
N GLY A 278 3.61 -25.72 2.75
CA GLY A 278 4.35 -25.27 3.93
C GLY A 278 3.60 -25.65 5.20
N GLN A 279 4.31 -25.88 6.31
CA GLN A 279 3.71 -26.09 7.63
C GLN A 279 3.05 -24.78 8.10
N ALA A 280 1.94 -24.43 7.47
CA ALA A 280 1.20 -23.21 7.70
C ALA A 280 0.20 -23.42 8.84
N SER A 281 0.08 -22.42 9.69
CA SER A 281 -0.88 -22.37 10.79
C SER A 281 -1.76 -21.14 10.66
N TYR A 282 -3.00 -21.26 11.10
CA TYR A 282 -3.96 -20.17 11.16
C TYR A 282 -4.57 -20.16 12.55
N THR A 283 -4.50 -19.05 13.25
CA THR A 283 -5.13 -18.85 14.57
C THR A 283 -5.55 -17.38 14.70
N PHE A 284 -6.08 -17.00 15.86
CA PHE A 284 -6.50 -15.63 16.16
C PHE A 284 -5.62 -14.92 17.20
N HIS A 285 -4.73 -15.67 17.83
CA HIS A 285 -3.73 -15.19 18.77
C HIS A 285 -2.64 -16.26 18.89
N ASP A 286 -1.48 -15.83 19.37
CA ASP A 286 -0.46 -16.75 19.84
C ASP A 286 -0.86 -17.25 21.23
N ASP A 287 -0.91 -18.56 21.45
CA ASP A 287 -1.32 -19.14 22.73
C ASP A 287 -0.19 -19.13 23.79
N GLN A 288 1.03 -18.83 23.37
CA GLN A 288 2.22 -18.77 24.22
C GLN A 288 2.59 -17.34 24.61
N TRP A 289 2.23 -16.34 23.80
CA TRP A 289 2.62 -14.94 23.97
C TRP A 289 1.42 -14.00 24.09
N ASP A 290 1.68 -12.76 24.51
CA ASP A 290 0.64 -11.74 24.59
C ASP A 290 -0.02 -11.56 23.19
N PRO A 291 -1.36 -11.49 23.13
CA PRO A 291 -2.06 -11.25 21.87
C PRO A 291 -1.61 -9.93 21.25
N SER A 292 -1.27 -9.96 19.97
CA SER A 292 -1.00 -8.76 19.19
C SER A 292 -2.19 -8.47 18.31
N VAL A 293 -2.90 -7.39 18.64
CA VAL A 293 -4.19 -6.97 18.06
C VAL A 293 -4.09 -5.47 17.76
N TYR A 294 -4.54 -5.03 16.58
CA TYR A 294 -4.49 -3.62 16.21
C TYR A 294 -5.63 -2.85 16.88
N GLU A 295 -6.85 -3.37 16.75
CA GLU A 295 -8.04 -2.84 17.38
C GLU A 295 -8.97 -3.98 17.81
N GLY A 296 -9.77 -3.77 18.86
CA GLY A 296 -10.67 -4.81 19.35
C GLY A 296 -9.97 -5.86 20.23
N GLU A 297 -10.40 -7.11 20.09
CA GLU A 297 -9.96 -8.26 20.88
C GLU A 297 -9.25 -9.34 20.03
N HIS A 298 -9.37 -9.32 18.70
CA HIS A 298 -8.88 -10.37 17.81
C HIS A 298 -8.17 -9.84 16.56
N ALA A 299 -7.16 -10.56 16.11
CA ALA A 299 -6.53 -10.37 14.80
C ALA A 299 -6.31 -11.73 14.14
N GLN A 300 -6.20 -11.78 12.81
CA GLN A 300 -5.85 -13.03 12.14
C GLN A 300 -4.34 -13.28 12.24
N LEU A 301 -3.94 -14.40 12.84
CA LEU A 301 -2.56 -14.89 12.82
C LEU A 301 -2.39 -15.89 11.68
N ILE A 302 -1.35 -15.71 10.87
CA ILE A 302 -0.89 -16.64 9.84
C ILE A 302 0.57 -16.99 10.13
N GLY A 303 0.83 -18.26 10.45
CA GLY A 303 2.17 -18.76 10.70
C GLY A 303 2.71 -19.58 9.53
N ILE A 304 4.02 -19.50 9.28
CA ILE A 304 4.74 -20.42 8.39
C ILE A 304 5.95 -20.98 9.15
N SER A 305 5.92 -22.29 9.42
CA SER A 305 7.05 -23.01 9.99
C SER A 305 7.90 -23.69 8.91
N THR A 306 9.22 -23.62 9.10
CA THR A 306 10.23 -24.31 8.27
C THR A 306 11.09 -25.26 9.09
N TRP A 307 10.63 -25.65 10.28
CA TRP A 307 11.27 -26.68 11.08
C TRP A 307 11.26 -28.02 10.35
N GLY A 308 12.45 -28.58 10.12
CA GLY A 308 12.63 -29.83 9.39
C GLY A 308 12.63 -29.71 7.87
N LEU A 309 12.60 -28.50 7.31
CA LEU A 309 12.79 -28.25 5.88
C LEU A 309 14.29 -28.06 5.54
N ALA A 310 14.67 -28.34 4.30
CA ALA A 310 16.02 -28.10 3.79
C ALA A 310 16.10 -26.74 3.08
N ALA A 311 17.25 -26.06 3.11
CA ALA A 311 17.43 -24.76 2.43
C ALA A 311 17.23 -24.82 0.90
N SER A 312 17.16 -26.01 0.31
CA SER A 312 16.88 -26.23 -1.11
C SER A 312 15.39 -26.34 -1.45
N ASP A 313 14.50 -26.41 -0.45
CA ASP A 313 13.06 -26.50 -0.69
C ASP A 313 12.53 -25.20 -1.32
N PRO A 314 11.41 -25.23 -2.07
CA PRO A 314 10.85 -24.02 -2.67
C PRO A 314 10.26 -23.08 -1.61
N ASP A 315 10.04 -21.83 -2.00
CA ASP A 315 9.36 -20.80 -1.21
C ASP A 315 8.05 -21.29 -0.61
N ARG A 316 7.69 -20.71 0.54
CA ARG A 316 6.46 -21.04 1.26
C ARG A 316 5.49 -19.87 1.21
N TYR A 317 4.24 -20.19 0.88
CA TYR A 317 3.13 -19.26 0.84
C TYR A 317 2.01 -19.78 1.74
N ALA A 318 1.44 -18.87 2.53
CA ALA A 318 0.23 -19.09 3.32
C ALA A 318 -0.59 -17.81 3.30
N GLY A 319 -1.91 -17.89 3.24
CA GLY A 319 -2.73 -16.70 3.07
C GLY A 319 -4.22 -16.91 3.29
N ILE A 320 -4.93 -15.80 3.28
CA ILE A 320 -6.38 -15.73 3.39
C ILE A 320 -6.98 -15.03 2.17
N TYR A 321 -8.25 -15.30 1.90
CA TYR A 321 -8.97 -14.63 0.82
C TYR A 321 -10.44 -14.40 1.16
N GLN A 322 -11.05 -13.42 0.50
CA GLN A 322 -12.49 -13.18 0.56
C GLN A 322 -13.05 -12.78 -0.80
N VAL A 323 -14.15 -13.43 -1.20
CA VAL A 323 -14.92 -13.03 -2.39
C VAL A 323 -15.82 -11.85 -2.03
N VAL A 324 -15.58 -10.73 -2.68
CA VAL A 324 -16.35 -9.49 -2.54
C VAL A 324 -17.29 -9.37 -3.72
N ASN A 325 -18.55 -9.08 -3.42
CA ASN A 325 -19.63 -8.96 -4.40
C ASN A 325 -20.17 -7.52 -4.45
N GLY A 326 -20.78 -7.15 -5.57
CA GLY A 326 -21.48 -5.87 -5.70
C GLY A 326 -20.56 -4.68 -5.97
N LEU A 327 -19.36 -4.94 -6.50
CA LEU A 327 -18.51 -3.87 -7.02
C LEU A 327 -19.12 -3.32 -8.30
N GLU A 328 -18.82 -2.05 -8.59
CA GLU A 328 -19.11 -1.42 -9.87
C GLU A 328 -17.86 -1.51 -10.76
N PRO A 329 -17.91 -2.26 -11.88
CA PRO A 329 -16.78 -2.36 -12.81
C PRO A 329 -16.33 -0.98 -13.29
N GLY A 330 -15.03 -0.73 -13.27
CA GLY A 330 -14.44 0.56 -13.66
C GLY A 330 -14.43 1.63 -12.56
N ALA A 331 -15.08 1.39 -11.42
CA ALA A 331 -14.95 2.27 -10.25
C ALA A 331 -13.68 1.96 -9.45
N GLN A 332 -13.12 2.97 -8.79
CA GLN A 332 -11.94 2.85 -7.95
C GLN A 332 -12.31 2.48 -6.52
N TYR A 333 -11.52 1.61 -5.91
CA TYR A 333 -11.68 1.14 -4.53
C TYR A 333 -10.34 1.24 -3.81
N GLU A 334 -10.39 1.51 -2.51
CA GLU A 334 -9.24 1.50 -1.62
C GLU A 334 -9.28 0.24 -0.76
N LEU A 335 -8.17 -0.49 -0.77
CA LEU A 335 -7.88 -1.56 0.17
C LEU A 335 -6.95 -1.01 1.25
N SER A 336 -7.30 -1.21 2.51
CA SER A 336 -6.48 -0.89 3.68
C SER A 336 -6.28 -2.12 4.54
N ILE A 337 -5.07 -2.31 5.07
CA ILE A 337 -4.66 -3.48 5.85
C ILE A 337 -3.76 -2.98 6.98
N ALA A 338 -4.01 -3.41 8.23
CA ALA A 338 -3.05 -3.29 9.31
C ALA A 338 -2.40 -4.67 9.57
N GLY A 339 -1.11 -4.68 9.87
CA GLY A 339 -0.48 -5.93 10.26
C GLY A 339 0.94 -5.77 10.78
N MET A 340 1.51 -6.91 11.16
CA MET A 340 2.84 -7.00 11.75
C MET A 340 3.44 -8.37 11.47
N MET A 341 4.76 -8.41 11.28
CA MET A 341 5.53 -9.65 11.15
C MET A 341 6.36 -9.91 12.41
N ARG A 342 6.42 -11.17 12.85
CA ARG A 342 7.15 -11.63 14.03
C ARG A 342 7.90 -12.93 13.78
N GLU A 343 9.09 -13.10 14.36
CA GLU A 343 9.86 -14.34 14.26
C GLU A 343 10.45 -14.83 15.59
N GLU A 344 10.80 -16.11 15.62
CA GLU A 344 11.72 -16.73 16.61
C GLU A 344 13.03 -15.90 16.72
N PRO A 345 13.80 -15.96 17.84
CA PRO A 345 14.70 -14.90 18.31
C PRO A 345 15.36 -14.07 17.22
N LEU A 346 15.22 -12.74 17.25
CA LEU A 346 15.67 -11.85 16.17
C LEU A 346 17.10 -12.15 15.71
N HIS A 347 17.25 -12.46 14.43
CA HIS A 347 18.55 -12.67 13.80
C HIS A 347 18.94 -11.40 13.02
N SER A 348 19.52 -10.42 13.70
CA SER A 348 19.83 -9.10 13.13
C SER A 348 20.88 -9.09 12.01
N GLU A 349 21.54 -10.22 11.75
CA GLU A 349 22.52 -10.39 10.65
C GLU A 349 21.92 -11.08 9.41
N GLU A 350 20.63 -11.46 9.45
CA GLU A 350 19.95 -12.15 8.33
C GLU A 350 19.25 -11.17 7.39
N ASP A 351 19.12 -11.58 6.12
CA ASP A 351 18.48 -10.83 5.03
C ASP A 351 17.11 -10.26 5.47
N PRO A 352 16.94 -8.92 5.54
CA PRO A 352 15.72 -8.28 6.01
C PRO A 352 14.51 -8.57 5.11
N TYR A 353 14.73 -9.13 3.93
CA TYR A 353 13.72 -9.35 2.92
C TYR A 353 13.27 -10.81 2.74
N ARG A 354 13.73 -11.70 3.62
CA ARG A 354 13.32 -13.12 3.68
C ARG A 354 11.81 -13.36 3.88
N TYR A 355 11.08 -12.33 4.29
CA TYR A 355 9.62 -12.34 4.43
C TYR A 355 9.00 -11.20 3.63
N ARG A 356 7.83 -11.48 3.06
CA ARG A 356 6.91 -10.47 2.53
C ARG A 356 5.50 -10.77 2.95
N VAL A 357 4.73 -9.72 3.15
CA VAL A 357 3.27 -9.80 3.08
C VAL A 357 2.88 -9.18 1.77
N GLN A 358 2.01 -9.86 1.03
CA GLN A 358 1.57 -9.43 -0.28
C GLN A 358 0.06 -9.45 -0.35
N TRP A 359 -0.51 -8.56 -1.16
CA TRP A 359 -1.90 -8.63 -1.54
C TRP A 359 -2.03 -8.75 -3.05
N GLY A 360 -3.21 -9.20 -3.48
CA GLY A 360 -3.58 -9.21 -4.88
C GLY A 360 -5.07 -9.50 -5.02
N TYR A 361 -5.58 -9.44 -6.25
CA TYR A 361 -6.97 -9.75 -6.51
C TYR A 361 -7.13 -10.54 -7.81
N ALA A 362 -8.23 -11.29 -7.90
CA ALA A 362 -8.66 -11.95 -9.12
C ALA A 362 -10.10 -11.56 -9.46
N PRO A 363 -10.43 -11.35 -10.75
CA PRO A 363 -11.79 -11.03 -11.17
C PRO A 363 -12.73 -12.23 -11.02
N ASP A 364 -14.03 -11.95 -11.05
CA ASP A 364 -15.10 -12.93 -11.22
C ASP A 364 -15.14 -14.04 -10.15
N GLY A 365 -14.67 -13.71 -8.94
CA GLY A 365 -14.71 -14.61 -7.80
C GLY A 365 -13.75 -15.81 -7.91
N GLU A 366 -12.73 -15.73 -8.76
CA GLU A 366 -11.69 -16.77 -8.87
C GLU A 366 -11.05 -17.03 -7.51
N LEU A 367 -10.95 -18.30 -7.13
CA LEU A 367 -10.46 -18.76 -5.82
C LEU A 367 -9.07 -19.36 -5.88
N ASP A 368 -8.59 -19.73 -7.08
CA ASP A 368 -7.24 -20.22 -7.29
C ASP A 368 -6.24 -19.06 -7.21
N TRP A 369 -5.62 -18.91 -6.04
CA TRP A 369 -4.62 -17.89 -5.76
C TRP A 369 -3.43 -17.92 -6.74
N THR A 370 -3.17 -19.04 -7.42
CA THR A 370 -2.11 -19.13 -8.43
C THR A 370 -2.43 -18.38 -9.72
N LYS A 371 -3.70 -17.96 -9.89
CA LYS A 371 -4.15 -17.08 -10.99
C LYS A 371 -3.90 -15.60 -10.72
N VAL A 372 -3.59 -15.24 -9.48
CA VAL A 372 -3.13 -13.88 -9.17
C VAL A 372 -1.70 -13.76 -9.68
N THR A 373 -1.51 -12.99 -10.76
CA THR A 373 -0.19 -12.79 -11.38
C THR A 373 0.47 -11.49 -10.94
N ASP A 374 -0.30 -10.53 -10.41
CA ASP A 374 0.16 -9.19 -10.00
C ASP A 374 0.11 -9.06 -8.47
N TRP A 375 0.99 -9.79 -7.77
CA TRP A 375 1.11 -9.67 -6.32
C TRP A 375 1.88 -8.40 -5.96
N GLN A 376 1.35 -7.64 -5.03
CA GLN A 376 1.88 -6.35 -4.59
C GLN A 376 2.38 -6.51 -3.15
N ASP A 377 3.62 -6.11 -2.88
CA ASP A 377 4.17 -6.14 -1.54
C ASP A 377 3.53 -5.06 -0.66
N LEU A 378 3.26 -5.41 0.58
CA LEU A 378 3.05 -4.44 1.63
C LEU A 378 4.46 -4.01 2.09
N PRO A 379 4.77 -2.71 2.17
CA PRO A 379 6.09 -2.19 2.52
C PRO A 379 6.35 -2.30 4.03
N TRP A 380 6.17 -3.50 4.56
CA TRP A 380 6.41 -3.84 5.96
C TRP A 380 7.79 -4.49 6.02
N GLU A 381 8.77 -3.74 6.50
CA GLU A 381 10.16 -4.19 6.55
C GLU A 381 10.58 -4.62 7.97
N THR A 382 9.81 -4.21 8.98
CA THR A 382 10.12 -4.53 10.37
C THR A 382 9.57 -5.90 10.75
N VAL A 383 10.46 -6.76 11.21
CA VAL A 383 10.12 -8.06 11.82
C VAL A 383 10.46 -7.99 13.29
N TYR A 384 9.47 -8.20 14.15
CA TYR A 384 9.64 -8.18 15.61
C TYR A 384 9.97 -9.58 16.16
N ALA A 385 10.46 -9.65 17.40
CA ALA A 385 10.52 -10.93 18.10
C ALA A 385 9.08 -11.41 18.39
N ARG A 386 8.81 -12.71 18.38
CA ARG A 386 7.48 -13.25 18.77
C ARG A 386 7.03 -12.84 20.17
N THR A 387 7.99 -12.63 21.07
CA THR A 387 7.75 -12.13 22.44
C THR A 387 7.48 -10.63 22.52
N ASP A 388 7.72 -9.90 21.44
CA ASP A 388 7.48 -8.46 21.38
C ASP A 388 6.07 -8.23 20.81
N PRO A 389 5.19 -7.50 21.51
CA PRO A 389 3.88 -7.14 20.96
C PRO A 389 3.99 -6.26 19.70
N GLY A 390 5.15 -5.61 19.51
CA GLY A 390 5.53 -4.81 18.34
C GLY A 390 4.59 -3.63 18.05
N GLU A 391 4.73 -3.07 16.86
CA GLU A 391 3.84 -2.03 16.32
C GLU A 391 3.24 -2.53 15.02
N TYR A 392 1.93 -2.34 14.87
CA TYR A 392 1.24 -2.61 13.62
C TYR A 392 1.55 -1.52 12.60
N LEU A 393 1.91 -1.95 11.39
CA LEU A 393 2.06 -1.10 10.22
C LEU A 393 0.75 -1.10 9.43
N THR A 394 0.37 0.05 8.88
CA THR A 394 -0.81 0.18 8.03
C THR A 394 -0.39 0.39 6.58
N TYR A 395 -1.05 -0.30 5.66
CA TYR A 395 -0.88 -0.13 4.22
C TYR A 395 -2.23 0.20 3.59
N SER A 396 -2.26 1.16 2.66
CA SER A 396 -3.45 1.47 1.87
C SER A 396 -3.09 1.68 0.41
N THR A 397 -3.93 1.18 -0.49
CA THR A 397 -3.72 1.29 -1.93
C THR A 397 -5.06 1.30 -2.65
N THR A 398 -5.06 1.74 -3.91
CA THR A 398 -6.28 1.78 -4.71
C THR A 398 -6.17 0.94 -5.98
N PHE A 399 -7.29 0.35 -6.40
CA PHE A 399 -7.39 -0.34 -7.68
C PHE A 399 -8.74 -0.11 -8.33
N VAL A 400 -8.81 -0.32 -9.64
CA VAL A 400 -10.05 -0.23 -10.42
C VAL A 400 -10.70 -1.62 -10.46
N ALA A 401 -11.96 -1.72 -10.06
CA ALA A 401 -12.67 -3.00 -10.06
C ALA A 401 -12.79 -3.55 -11.49
N PRO A 402 -12.23 -4.74 -11.79
CA PRO A 402 -12.30 -5.33 -13.12
C PRO A 402 -13.69 -5.87 -13.47
N SER A 403 -14.46 -6.28 -12.46
CA SER A 403 -15.83 -6.76 -12.61
C SER A 403 -16.64 -6.50 -11.34
N SER A 404 -17.90 -6.95 -11.32
CA SER A 404 -18.79 -6.74 -10.16
C SER A 404 -18.50 -7.68 -8.99
N GLN A 405 -17.55 -8.58 -9.16
CA GLN A 405 -17.11 -9.56 -8.19
C GLN A 405 -15.60 -9.69 -8.25
N VAL A 406 -14.93 -9.62 -7.11
CA VAL A 406 -13.48 -9.82 -7.02
C VAL A 406 -13.18 -10.72 -5.84
N THR A 407 -12.12 -11.51 -5.93
CA THR A 407 -11.55 -12.17 -4.75
C THR A 407 -10.33 -11.38 -4.34
N ILE A 408 -10.32 -10.88 -3.10
CA ILE A 408 -9.14 -10.26 -2.49
C ILE A 408 -8.34 -11.36 -1.82
N PHE A 409 -7.04 -11.41 -2.10
CA PHE A 409 -6.09 -12.33 -1.49
C PHE A 409 -5.03 -11.55 -0.72
N ILE A 410 -4.65 -12.08 0.44
CA ILE A 410 -3.50 -11.61 1.22
C ILE A 410 -2.67 -12.83 1.58
N ARG A 411 -1.36 -12.79 1.33
CA ARG A 411 -0.45 -13.89 1.64
C ARG A 411 0.81 -13.43 2.36
N VAL A 412 1.30 -14.32 3.20
CA VAL A 412 2.66 -14.35 3.69
C VAL A 412 3.50 -15.14 2.69
N TRP A 413 4.63 -14.57 2.31
CA TRP A 413 5.65 -15.19 1.48
C TRP A 413 6.94 -15.28 2.29
N LYS A 414 7.34 -16.51 2.59
CA LYS A 414 8.66 -16.80 3.15
C LYS A 414 9.56 -17.26 1.99
N LYS A 415 10.51 -16.40 1.62
CA LYS A 415 11.41 -16.61 0.49
C LYS A 415 12.54 -17.52 0.93
N TRP A 416 12.77 -18.59 0.15
CA TRP A 416 13.63 -19.72 0.45
C TRP A 416 13.44 -20.29 1.89
N PRO A 417 13.81 -21.53 2.15
CA PRO A 417 13.69 -22.10 3.48
C PRO A 417 14.84 -21.56 4.33
N THR A 418 14.61 -20.46 5.04
CA THR A 418 15.39 -20.14 6.24
C THR A 418 15.10 -21.26 7.24
N VAL A 419 15.96 -22.27 7.29
CA VAL A 419 15.71 -23.54 7.98
C VAL A 419 15.61 -23.34 9.49
N GLY A 420 14.68 -24.06 10.14
CA GLY A 420 14.50 -23.97 11.60
C GLY A 420 14.04 -22.59 12.04
N ARG A 421 13.04 -22.03 11.34
CA ARG A 421 12.42 -20.75 11.65
C ARG A 421 10.90 -20.90 11.66
N GLU A 422 10.26 -19.96 12.34
CA GLU A 422 8.82 -19.75 12.31
C GLU A 422 8.58 -18.24 12.18
N ILE A 423 7.76 -17.87 11.20
CA ILE A 423 7.29 -16.50 10.97
C ILE A 423 5.80 -16.46 11.25
N ASP A 424 5.41 -15.44 11.98
CA ASP A 424 4.04 -15.15 12.39
C ASP A 424 3.66 -13.79 11.81
N VAL A 425 2.55 -13.75 11.08
CA VAL A 425 1.98 -12.50 10.55
C VAL A 425 0.61 -12.29 11.15
N ASN A 426 0.46 -11.19 11.88
CA ASN A 426 -0.82 -10.73 12.38
C ASN A 426 -1.42 -9.74 11.38
N LEU A 427 -2.67 -9.94 11.01
CA LEU A 427 -3.45 -9.08 10.13
C LEU A 427 -4.73 -8.63 10.83
N ASP A 428 -5.06 -7.36 10.67
CA ASP A 428 -6.22 -6.75 11.29
C ASP A 428 -6.71 -5.53 10.48
N ALA A 429 -7.88 -5.00 10.84
CA ALA A 429 -8.50 -3.81 10.26
C ALA A 429 -8.53 -3.79 8.72
N ILE A 430 -8.81 -4.93 8.10
CA ILE A 430 -8.81 -5.09 6.65
C ILE A 430 -10.10 -4.47 6.08
N THR A 431 -9.94 -3.44 5.27
CA THR A 431 -11.08 -2.73 4.68
C THR A 431 -10.98 -2.57 3.17
N LEU A 432 -12.11 -2.69 2.48
CA LEU A 432 -12.26 -2.37 1.07
C LEU A 432 -13.41 -1.38 0.90
N ARG A 433 -13.10 -0.16 0.45
CA ARG A 433 -14.07 0.94 0.34
C ARG A 433 -14.09 1.52 -1.05
N ARG A 434 -15.25 2.02 -1.48
CA ARG A 434 -15.39 2.68 -2.77
C ARG A 434 -14.90 4.13 -2.72
N CYS A 435 -14.22 4.55 -3.78
CA CYS A 435 -13.77 5.91 -3.96
C CYS A 435 -14.74 6.70 -4.85
N TRP A 436 -15.02 7.94 -4.44
CA TRP A 436 -15.99 8.83 -5.10
C TRP A 436 -15.35 10.19 -5.42
N PRO A 437 -15.69 10.82 -6.56
CA PRO A 437 -15.34 12.22 -6.80
C PRO A 437 -15.85 13.10 -5.67
N GLN A 438 -15.03 14.05 -5.23
CA GLN A 438 -15.30 14.93 -4.09
C GLN A 438 -16.61 15.77 -4.21
N GLU A 439 -17.30 15.76 -5.35
CA GLU A 439 -18.59 16.46 -5.59
C GLU A 439 -19.78 15.52 -5.88
N ALA A 440 -19.62 14.19 -5.71
CA ALA A 440 -20.67 13.19 -5.91
C ALA A 440 -20.97 12.36 -4.64
N GLN A 441 -20.88 12.94 -3.46
CA GLN A 441 -21.49 12.35 -2.27
C GLN A 441 -23.02 12.30 -2.47
N PRO A 442 -23.71 11.18 -2.21
CA PRO A 442 -25.08 11.28 -1.72
C PRO A 442 -25.01 12.21 -0.51
N ALA A 443 -25.68 13.36 -0.58
CA ALA A 443 -25.65 14.33 0.51
C ALA A 443 -25.92 13.61 1.83
N ASP A 444 -24.99 13.73 2.78
CA ASP A 444 -25.27 13.38 4.16
C ASP A 444 -26.56 14.11 4.55
N PRO A 445 -27.54 13.43 5.19
CA PRO A 445 -28.71 14.13 5.70
C PRO A 445 -28.21 15.26 6.60
N PRO A 446 -28.77 16.48 6.47
CA PRO A 446 -28.29 17.63 7.20
C PRO A 446 -28.20 17.30 8.68
N ALA A 447 -27.01 17.53 9.26
CA ALA A 447 -26.76 17.32 10.67
C ALA A 447 -27.85 18.06 11.49
N GLY A 448 -28.71 17.29 12.15
CA GLY A 448 -29.72 17.83 13.06
C GLY A 448 -31.13 17.23 12.97
N GLU A 449 -31.48 16.45 11.92
CA GLU A 449 -32.81 15.84 11.84
C GLU A 449 -32.80 14.31 11.98
N PRO A 450 -33.77 13.73 12.71
CA PRO A 450 -33.89 12.29 12.86
C PRO A 450 -34.23 11.61 11.53
N VAL A 451 -33.53 10.52 11.21
CA VAL A 451 -33.70 9.76 9.95
C VAL A 451 -34.60 8.56 10.21
N ILE A 452 -35.60 8.30 9.35
CA ILE A 452 -36.37 7.06 9.40
C ILE A 452 -35.64 5.99 8.58
N TYR A 453 -35.14 4.96 9.25
CA TYR A 453 -34.45 3.82 8.66
C TYR A 453 -35.34 2.58 8.59
N VAL A 454 -35.45 1.97 7.41
CA VAL A 454 -36.14 0.67 7.25
C VAL A 454 -35.12 -0.45 7.41
N VAL A 455 -35.30 -1.29 8.44
CA VAL A 455 -34.44 -2.43 8.76
C VAL A 455 -34.39 -3.40 7.57
N LYS A 456 -33.18 -3.73 7.13
CA LYS A 456 -32.90 -4.63 6.00
C LYS A 456 -32.50 -6.02 6.49
N PRO A 457 -32.55 -7.06 5.62
CA PRO A 457 -32.02 -8.38 5.96
C PRO A 457 -30.59 -8.30 6.51
N GLY A 458 -30.38 -8.91 7.67
CA GLY A 458 -29.09 -8.98 8.36
C GLY A 458 -28.75 -7.79 9.27
N ASP A 459 -29.61 -6.77 9.39
CA ASP A 459 -29.38 -5.63 10.29
C ASP A 459 -29.51 -5.99 11.79
N TYR A 460 -28.72 -5.30 12.61
CA TYR A 460 -28.84 -5.25 14.08
C TYR A 460 -28.49 -3.83 14.57
N LEU A 461 -28.94 -3.45 15.76
CA LEU A 461 -28.91 -2.05 16.21
C LEU A 461 -27.51 -1.44 16.28
N ALA A 462 -26.48 -2.21 16.66
CA ALA A 462 -25.11 -1.71 16.74
C ALA A 462 -24.56 -1.32 15.35
N ARG A 463 -24.83 -2.12 14.32
CA ARG A 463 -24.45 -1.80 12.94
C ARG A 463 -25.19 -0.58 12.39
N ILE A 464 -26.47 -0.44 12.72
CA ILE A 464 -27.25 0.75 12.36
C ILE A 464 -26.71 1.98 13.10
N ALA A 465 -26.41 1.87 14.39
CA ALA A 465 -25.86 2.97 15.19
C ALA A 465 -24.53 3.49 14.62
N ALA A 466 -23.60 2.57 14.30
CA ALA A 466 -22.32 2.90 13.68
C ALA A 466 -22.50 3.59 12.32
N ARG A 467 -23.40 3.07 11.48
CA ARG A 467 -23.71 3.63 10.15
C ARG A 467 -24.18 5.09 10.20
N PHE A 468 -24.91 5.46 11.24
CA PHE A 468 -25.53 6.79 11.37
C PHE A 468 -24.83 7.69 12.40
N GLY A 469 -23.67 7.28 12.93
CA GLY A 469 -22.92 8.07 13.92
C GLY A 469 -23.71 8.33 15.20
N THR A 470 -24.46 7.33 15.69
CA THR A 470 -25.26 7.41 16.93
C THR A 470 -24.96 6.22 17.84
N THR A 471 -25.68 6.06 18.95
CA THR A 471 -25.52 4.92 19.87
C THR A 471 -26.73 3.98 19.82
N VAL A 472 -26.52 2.69 20.11
CA VAL A 472 -27.61 1.71 20.27
C VAL A 472 -28.65 2.22 21.26
N GLN A 473 -28.19 2.81 22.37
CA GLN A 473 -29.07 3.33 23.42
C GLN A 473 -29.91 4.51 22.94
N ALA A 474 -29.35 5.40 22.12
CA ALA A 474 -30.11 6.49 21.51
C ALA A 474 -31.19 5.96 20.55
N ILE A 475 -30.89 4.94 19.75
CA ILE A 475 -31.89 4.30 18.86
C ILE A 475 -32.97 3.59 19.69
N VAL A 476 -32.59 2.84 20.73
CA VAL A 476 -33.53 2.15 21.63
C VAL A 476 -34.50 3.14 22.28
N GLN A 477 -33.97 4.25 22.80
CA GLN A 477 -34.77 5.31 23.43
C GLN A 477 -35.68 6.00 22.42
N ALA A 478 -35.16 6.36 21.24
CA ALA A 478 -35.93 7.03 20.19
C ALA A 478 -37.09 6.17 19.65
N ASN A 479 -36.98 4.85 19.74
CA ASN A 479 -37.96 3.91 19.19
C ASN A 479 -38.75 3.13 20.25
N GLY A 480 -38.52 3.38 21.54
CA GLY A 480 -39.20 2.66 22.63
C GLY A 480 -38.99 1.14 22.59
N LEU A 481 -37.84 0.68 22.10
CA LEU A 481 -37.58 -0.76 21.94
C LEU A 481 -37.38 -1.41 23.30
N SER A 482 -38.25 -2.37 23.66
CA SER A 482 -38.13 -3.10 24.93
C SER A 482 -36.99 -4.11 24.95
N ASN A 483 -36.58 -4.59 23.76
CA ASN A 483 -35.44 -5.49 23.59
C ASN A 483 -34.51 -4.94 22.48
N PRO A 484 -33.31 -4.46 22.83
CA PRO A 484 -32.32 -3.94 21.86
C PRO A 484 -31.83 -4.97 20.84
N ASN A 485 -31.98 -6.27 21.15
CA ASN A 485 -31.47 -7.35 20.31
C ASN A 485 -32.52 -7.88 19.32
N LEU A 486 -33.73 -7.31 19.30
CA LEU A 486 -34.83 -7.80 18.48
C LEU A 486 -35.36 -6.67 17.60
N ILE A 487 -34.95 -6.69 16.34
CA ILE A 487 -35.50 -5.86 15.26
C ILE A 487 -35.93 -6.75 14.09
N TYR A 488 -36.97 -6.34 13.37
CA TYR A 488 -37.55 -7.11 12.27
C TYR A 488 -37.22 -6.47 10.93
N VAL A 489 -36.93 -7.29 9.91
CA VAL A 489 -36.80 -6.80 8.53
C VAL A 489 -38.09 -6.07 8.12
N GLY A 490 -37.94 -4.88 7.55
CA GLY A 490 -39.05 -3.98 7.20
C GLY A 490 -39.51 -3.07 8.34
N GLN A 491 -39.02 -3.25 9.57
CA GLN A 491 -39.31 -2.34 10.69
C GLN A 491 -38.73 -0.95 10.43
N GLN A 492 -39.50 0.09 10.73
CA GLN A 492 -39.01 1.47 10.68
C GLN A 492 -38.43 1.87 12.03
N LEU A 493 -37.21 2.37 12.04
CA LEU A 493 -36.49 2.90 13.19
C LEU A 493 -36.21 4.39 12.99
N ILE A 494 -36.56 5.20 13.97
CA ILE A 494 -36.15 6.59 14.12
C ILE A 494 -34.70 6.60 14.60
N ILE A 495 -33.79 7.05 13.75
CA ILE A 495 -32.38 7.19 14.08
C ILE A 495 -32.14 8.64 14.49
N PRO A 496 -31.88 8.92 15.78
CA PRO A 496 -31.65 10.29 16.23
C PRO A 496 -30.34 10.83 15.66
N ALA A 497 -30.34 12.13 15.31
CA ALA A 497 -29.15 12.82 14.83
C ALA A 497 -27.99 12.69 15.83
N THR A 498 -26.78 12.65 15.28
CA THR A 498 -25.47 12.55 15.93
C THR A 498 -25.48 13.03 17.38
N VAL A 499 -25.34 12.10 18.32
CA VAL A 499 -24.89 12.46 19.66
C VAL A 499 -23.37 12.55 19.56
N PRO A 500 -22.71 13.68 19.89
CA PRO A 500 -21.27 13.74 19.92
C PRO A 500 -20.77 12.62 20.84
N VAL A 501 -20.11 11.63 20.27
CA VAL A 501 -19.35 10.66 21.06
C VAL A 501 -18.15 11.45 21.60
N PRO A 502 -18.06 11.74 22.90
CA PRO A 502 -16.84 12.35 23.41
C PRO A 502 -15.68 11.40 23.11
N PRO A 503 -14.51 11.91 22.66
CA PRO A 503 -13.33 11.08 22.50
C PRO A 503 -13.05 10.35 23.83
N PRO A 504 -12.47 9.13 23.81
CA PRO A 504 -12.07 8.46 25.04
C PRO A 504 -11.13 9.40 25.80
N SER A 505 -11.65 9.95 26.90
CA SER A 505 -10.84 10.72 27.84
C SER A 505 -9.80 9.76 28.39
N HIS A 506 -8.52 10.02 28.11
CA HIS A 506 -7.40 9.43 28.83
C HIS A 506 -7.59 9.76 30.32
N ALA A 507 -8.21 8.84 31.06
CA ALA A 507 -8.36 8.95 32.50
C ALA A 507 -7.03 8.54 33.13
N VAL A 508 -6.21 9.57 33.37
CA VAL A 508 -5.20 9.72 34.42
C VAL A 508 -5.09 8.50 35.36
N ALA A 509 -3.93 7.85 35.32
CA ALA A 509 -3.53 6.86 36.33
C ALA A 509 -3.63 7.47 37.75
N PRO A 510 -4.29 6.79 38.72
CA PRO A 510 -4.14 7.18 40.11
C PRO A 510 -2.73 6.78 40.62
N PRO A 511 -2.17 7.51 41.60
CA PRO A 511 -0.78 7.36 42.03
C PRO A 511 -0.54 6.01 42.73
N PRO A 512 0.72 5.53 42.79
CA PRO A 512 1.01 4.22 43.37
C PRO A 512 0.82 4.30 44.90
N VAL A 513 -0.01 3.41 45.44
CA VAL A 513 -0.04 3.17 46.88
C VAL A 513 0.59 1.80 47.13
N ALA A 514 1.82 1.84 47.65
CA ALA A 514 2.45 0.68 48.27
C ALA A 514 1.88 0.50 49.68
N THR A 515 1.40 -0.71 50.01
CA THR A 515 1.49 -1.31 51.36
C THR A 515 1.12 -2.80 51.34
N SER A 516 2.12 -3.63 51.66
CA SER A 516 2.19 -4.92 52.38
C SER A 516 1.02 -5.94 52.44
N PRO A 517 1.33 -7.26 52.49
CA PRO A 517 0.33 -8.33 52.44
C PRO A 517 -0.30 -8.63 53.81
N PRO A 518 -1.51 -9.18 53.86
CA PRO A 518 -1.93 -9.99 55.00
C PRO A 518 -2.39 -11.40 54.62
N THR A 519 -2.12 -12.24 55.60
CA THR A 519 -2.25 -13.70 55.77
C THR A 519 -3.70 -14.22 55.77
N ASP A 520 -3.81 -15.52 55.52
CA ASP A 520 -5.02 -16.38 55.51
C ASP A 520 -5.99 -16.20 56.68
N GLU A 521 -7.29 -16.08 56.35
CA GLU A 521 -8.41 -16.68 57.10
C GLU A 521 -9.57 -16.98 56.13
N ALA A 522 -10.03 -18.24 56.14
CA ALA A 522 -11.07 -18.77 55.28
C ALA A 522 -12.49 -18.39 55.77
N GLY A 523 -13.34 -17.88 54.87
CA GLY A 523 -14.77 -17.71 55.12
C GLY A 523 -15.41 -16.55 54.35
N GLU A 524 -16.20 -16.90 53.33
CA GLU A 524 -17.07 -16.08 52.46
C GLU A 524 -16.39 -15.16 51.42
N GLY A 525 -16.64 -15.50 50.15
CA GLY A 525 -16.25 -14.71 48.98
C GLY A 525 -16.95 -13.34 48.95
N THR A 526 -16.39 -12.40 48.18
CA THR A 526 -16.96 -11.05 48.07
C THR A 526 -18.08 -11.05 47.04
N VAL A 527 -19.26 -10.50 47.36
CA VAL A 527 -20.35 -10.36 46.37
C VAL A 527 -20.13 -9.10 45.53
N TYR A 528 -19.99 -9.30 44.21
CA TYR A 528 -19.89 -8.24 43.22
C TYR A 528 -21.19 -8.09 42.44
N VAL A 529 -21.68 -6.86 42.26
CA VAL A 529 -22.83 -6.57 41.41
C VAL A 529 -22.33 -6.13 40.04
N VAL A 530 -22.61 -6.93 39.01
CA VAL A 530 -22.22 -6.69 37.62
C VAL A 530 -22.74 -5.33 37.16
N ARG A 531 -21.88 -4.50 36.61
CA ARG A 531 -22.20 -3.17 36.07
C ARG A 531 -22.32 -3.24 34.54
N PRO A 532 -23.01 -2.27 33.90
CA PRO A 532 -23.02 -2.16 32.45
C PRO A 532 -21.60 -2.11 31.88
N GLY A 533 -21.28 -3.02 30.96
CA GLY A 533 -19.96 -3.15 30.34
C GLY A 533 -18.98 -4.06 31.09
N ASP A 534 -19.34 -4.62 32.25
CA ASP A 534 -18.49 -5.61 32.90
C ASP A 534 -18.53 -6.95 32.14
N THR A 535 -17.36 -7.57 32.00
CA THR A 535 -17.22 -8.98 31.60
C THR A 535 -16.75 -9.81 32.79
N LEU A 536 -17.01 -11.12 32.78
CA LEU A 536 -16.52 -12.02 33.83
C LEU A 536 -14.99 -11.97 33.93
N TYR A 537 -14.33 -11.73 32.79
CA TYR A 537 -12.90 -11.55 32.67
C TYR A 537 -12.41 -10.27 33.36
N ALA A 538 -13.00 -9.11 33.05
CA ALA A 538 -12.63 -7.83 33.67
C ALA A 538 -12.86 -7.84 35.20
N ILE A 539 -13.92 -8.52 35.66
CA ILE A 539 -14.18 -8.71 37.09
C ILE A 539 -13.10 -9.64 37.70
N ALA A 540 -12.78 -10.76 37.05
CA ALA A 540 -11.76 -11.70 37.53
C ALA A 540 -10.40 -11.03 37.74
N VAL A 541 -9.94 -10.26 36.75
CA VAL A 541 -8.71 -9.48 36.80
C VAL A 541 -8.73 -8.47 37.94
N ARG A 542 -9.84 -7.73 38.10
CA ARG A 542 -10.00 -6.74 39.18
C ARG A 542 -9.86 -7.34 40.58
N TYR A 543 -10.26 -8.60 40.75
CA TYR A 543 -10.24 -9.30 42.04
C TYR A 543 -9.11 -10.33 42.18
N GLY A 544 -8.21 -10.42 41.19
CA GLY A 544 -7.05 -11.32 41.24
C GLY A 544 -7.40 -12.80 41.23
N VAL A 545 -8.53 -13.17 40.61
CA VAL A 545 -8.98 -14.58 40.46
C VAL A 545 -9.13 -14.94 38.99
N THR A 546 -9.39 -16.21 38.67
CA THR A 546 -9.70 -16.61 37.31
C THR A 546 -11.20 -16.47 37.01
N PRO A 547 -11.60 -16.17 35.75
CA PRO A 547 -13.00 -16.13 35.36
C PRO A 547 -13.69 -17.47 35.62
N TYR A 548 -12.96 -18.57 35.45
CA TYR A 548 -13.43 -19.92 35.73
C TYR A 548 -13.72 -20.15 37.22
N ALA A 549 -12.91 -19.60 38.13
CA ALA A 549 -13.18 -19.69 39.57
C ALA A 549 -14.46 -18.94 39.96
N ILE A 550 -14.71 -17.77 39.36
CA ILE A 550 -15.98 -17.04 39.54
C ILE A 550 -17.14 -17.84 38.94
N ALA A 551 -16.99 -18.39 37.74
CA ALA A 551 -18.03 -19.19 37.11
C ALA A 551 -18.41 -20.43 37.92
N GLN A 552 -17.43 -21.16 38.44
CA GLN A 552 -17.66 -22.30 39.31
C GLN A 552 -18.35 -21.91 40.61
N ALA A 553 -17.91 -20.83 41.26
CA ALA A 553 -18.51 -20.32 42.49
C ALA A 553 -19.97 -19.86 42.31
N ASN A 554 -20.36 -19.50 41.08
CA ASN A 554 -21.69 -18.99 40.74
C ASN A 554 -22.53 -19.92 39.85
N GLY A 555 -22.06 -21.16 39.61
CA GLY A 555 -22.77 -22.13 38.76
C GLY A 555 -22.97 -21.69 37.31
N LEU A 556 -22.10 -20.81 36.78
CA LEU A 556 -22.18 -20.33 35.40
C LEU A 556 -21.60 -21.38 34.46
N GLN A 557 -22.43 -21.87 33.54
CA GLN A 557 -21.99 -22.82 32.50
C GLN A 557 -21.34 -22.13 31.30
N ASN A 558 -21.61 -20.83 31.11
CA ASN A 558 -21.03 -20.02 30.06
C ASN A 558 -20.41 -18.75 30.67
N LEU A 559 -19.11 -18.57 30.42
CA LEU A 559 -18.30 -17.48 30.96
C LEU A 559 -18.71 -16.10 30.41
N HIS A 560 -19.42 -16.07 29.27
CA HIS A 560 -19.89 -14.84 28.62
C HIS A 560 -21.31 -14.43 29.05
N TRP A 561 -21.98 -15.24 29.88
CA TRP A 561 -23.36 -14.98 30.28
C TRP A 561 -23.44 -14.39 31.67
N ILE A 562 -23.00 -13.13 31.76
CA ILE A 562 -23.34 -12.26 32.87
C ILE A 562 -24.12 -11.04 32.40
N TYR A 563 -24.98 -10.51 33.27
CA TYR A 563 -25.82 -9.37 32.95
C TYR A 563 -25.74 -8.29 34.03
N PRO A 564 -25.83 -6.99 33.67
CA PRO A 564 -25.84 -5.91 34.63
C PRO A 564 -26.92 -6.09 35.72
N GLY A 565 -26.53 -5.88 36.98
CA GLY A 565 -27.36 -6.14 38.16
C GLY A 565 -27.25 -7.56 38.72
N GLN A 566 -26.62 -8.50 38.00
CA GLN A 566 -26.36 -9.85 38.51
C GLN A 566 -25.37 -9.80 39.68
N GLN A 567 -25.63 -10.58 40.72
CA GLN A 567 -24.72 -10.73 41.86
C GLN A 567 -23.83 -11.96 41.64
N LEU A 568 -22.52 -11.76 41.71
CA LEU A 568 -21.51 -12.80 41.59
C LEU A 568 -20.72 -12.93 42.89
N VAL A 569 -20.65 -14.13 43.44
CA VAL A 569 -19.74 -14.50 44.52
C VAL A 569 -18.33 -14.62 43.93
N ILE A 570 -17.46 -13.69 44.27
CA ILE A 570 -16.06 -13.72 43.89
C ILE A 570 -15.30 -14.54 44.95
N PRO A 571 -14.78 -15.72 44.61
CA PRO A 571 -14.00 -16.51 45.57
C PRO A 571 -12.74 -15.73 45.96
N LYS A 572 -12.19 -15.95 47.15
CA LYS A 572 -10.82 -15.52 47.46
C LYS A 572 -9.87 -16.61 46.96
N THR A 573 -8.68 -16.20 46.52
CA THR A 573 -7.59 -17.09 46.09
C THR A 573 -7.18 -18.06 47.19
#